data_AF-A0A1V1G2E8-F1
#
_entry.id   AF-A0A1V1G2E8-F1
#
_cell.length_a   1.000
_cell.length_b   1.000
_cell.length_c   1.000
_cell.angle_alpha   90.00
_cell.angle_beta   90.00
_cell.angle_gamma   90.00
#
_symmetry.space_group_name_H-M   'P 1'
#
loop_
_entity.id
_entity.type
_entity.pdbx_description
1 polymer ?
#
loop_
_entity_poly.entity_id
_entity_poly.type
_entity_poly.pdbx_seq_one_letter_code
_entity_poly.pdbx_strand_id
1 'polypeptide(L)'
;MHIENRLSPSECEGMDDIRAEIDLIDRAVVNLIGKRYQYVLSAAKFKTSATAVRAPERFKAMLEKRREWAEQDGLNADAIEQLFSNLVNHFIEEEMQRWKKSHE
;
A
#
# COMPACT_ATOMS: atom_id res chain seq x y z
N MET A 1 12.63 -5.39 -8.49
CA MET A 1 11.56 -5.40 -9.52
C MET A 1 11.56 -4.02 -10.11
N HIS A 2 12.04 -3.89 -11.35
CA HIS A 2 12.05 -2.60 -12.05
C HIS A 2 10.74 -2.49 -12.82
N ILE A 3 9.99 -1.42 -12.58
CA ILE A 3 8.89 -1.03 -13.45
C ILE A 3 9.53 -0.13 -14.48
N GLU A 4 9.58 -0.59 -15.72
CA GLU A 4 10.11 0.19 -16.83
C GLU A 4 8.93 0.64 -17.69
N ASN A 5 8.74 1.94 -17.74
CA ASN A 5 7.83 2.58 -18.68
C ASN A 5 8.38 2.44 -20.10
N ARG A 6 7.50 2.38 -21.10
CA ARG A 6 7.91 2.21 -22.51
C ARG A 6 8.43 3.53 -23.08
N LEU A 7 7.91 4.64 -22.58
CA LEU A 7 8.32 6.00 -22.90
C LEU A 7 8.67 6.73 -21.60
N SER A 8 9.73 7.53 -21.61
CA SER A 8 9.95 8.52 -20.55
C SER A 8 8.93 9.66 -20.65
N PRO A 9 8.69 10.41 -19.57
CA PRO A 9 7.77 11.55 -19.61
C PRO A 9 8.10 12.58 -20.70
N SER A 10 9.38 12.77 -21.03
CA SER A 10 9.83 13.68 -22.08
C SER A 10 9.68 13.15 -23.51
N GLU A 11 9.46 11.84 -23.68
CA GLU A 11 9.28 11.20 -24.99
C GLU A 11 7.80 11.04 -25.38
N CYS A 12 6.87 11.30 -24.46
CA CYS A 12 5.45 11.24 -24.75
C CYS A 12 5.04 12.38 -25.70
N GLU A 13 4.39 12.05 -26.81
CA GLU A 13 3.97 13.03 -27.82
C GLU A 13 2.59 13.61 -27.54
N GLY A 14 1.83 12.98 -26.65
CA GLY A 14 0.50 13.44 -26.27
C GLY A 14 -0.06 12.79 -25.01
N MET A 15 -1.30 13.17 -24.67
CA MET A 15 -1.98 12.68 -23.46
C MET A 15 -2.27 11.19 -23.48
N ASP A 16 -2.41 10.58 -24.66
CA ASP A 16 -2.68 9.16 -24.77
C ASP A 16 -1.45 8.32 -24.38
N ASP A 17 -0.25 8.76 -24.76
CA ASP A 17 1.02 8.14 -24.29
C ASP A 17 1.16 8.25 -22.78
N ILE A 18 0.95 9.46 -22.23
CA ILE A 18 1.05 9.71 -20.79
C ILE A 18 0.09 8.81 -20.00
N ARG A 19 -1.16 8.69 -20.45
CA ARG A 19 -2.16 7.84 -19.78
C ARG A 19 -1.77 6.36 -19.87
N ALA A 20 -1.29 5.89 -21.01
CA ALA A 20 -0.86 4.51 -21.16
C ALA A 20 0.29 4.15 -20.22
N GLU A 21 1.25 5.07 -20.03
CA GLU A 21 2.37 4.89 -19.10
C GLU A 21 1.94 4.95 -17.63
N ILE A 22 0.99 5.82 -17.27
CA ILE A 22 0.38 5.86 -15.93
C ILE A 22 -0.37 4.56 -15.64
N ASP A 23 -1.21 4.08 -16.57
CA ASP A 23 -1.96 2.84 -16.41
C ASP A 23 -1.03 1.63 -16.20
N LEU A 24 0.14 1.62 -16.85
CA LEU A 24 1.17 0.60 -16.66
C LEU A 24 1.73 0.63 -15.23
N ILE A 25 2.05 1.83 -14.72
CA ILE A 25 2.53 2.02 -13.35
C ILE A 25 1.45 1.58 -12.36
N ASP A 26 0.21 2.01 -12.54
CA ASP A 26 -0.91 1.71 -11.65
C ASP A 26 -1.18 0.20 -11.61
N ARG A 27 -1.11 -0.48 -12.75
CA ARG A 27 -1.21 -1.94 -12.80
C ARG A 27 -0.12 -2.61 -11.96
N ALA A 28 1.11 -2.10 -12.00
CA ALA A 28 2.21 -2.62 -11.20
C ALA A 28 2.01 -2.31 -9.71
N VAL A 29 1.50 -1.12 -9.35
CA VAL A 29 1.13 -0.76 -7.97
C VAL A 29 0.07 -1.73 -7.43
N VAL A 30 -0.99 -2.00 -8.18
CA VAL A 30 -2.03 -2.97 -7.78
C VAL A 30 -1.44 -4.37 -7.56
N ASN A 31 -0.56 -4.84 -8.45
CA ASN A 31 0.11 -6.12 -8.28
C ASN A 31 0.98 -6.16 -7.01
N LEU A 32 1.69 -5.06 -6.69
CA LEU A 32 2.49 -4.93 -5.48
C LEU A 32 1.63 -4.91 -4.22
N ILE A 33 0.49 -4.22 -4.25
CA ILE A 33 -0.48 -4.23 -3.15
C ILE A 33 -1.02 -5.66 -2.94
N GLY A 34 -1.34 -6.39 -4.01
CA GLY A 34 -1.74 -7.79 -3.93
C GLY A 34 -0.69 -8.68 -3.26
N LYS A 35 0.59 -8.53 -3.64
CA LYS A 35 1.70 -9.24 -2.97
C LYS A 35 1.83 -8.83 -1.51
N ARG A 36 1.77 -7.53 -1.20
CA ARG A 36 1.79 -7.01 0.17
C ARG A 36 0.66 -7.61 1.00
N TYR A 37 -0.53 -7.75 0.44
CA TYR A 37 -1.68 -8.34 1.12
C TYR A 37 -1.45 -9.83 1.48
N GLN A 38 -0.78 -10.61 0.63
CA GLN A 38 -0.41 -12.00 0.99
C GLN A 38 0.48 -12.08 2.25
N TYR A 39 1.35 -11.09 2.46
CA TYR A 39 2.11 -10.99 3.71
C TYR A 39 1.23 -10.65 4.91
N VAL A 40 0.20 -9.80 4.74
CA VAL A 40 -0.79 -9.53 5.79
C VAL A 40 -1.53 -10.81 6.17
N LEU A 41 -2.01 -11.58 5.18
CA LEU A 41 -2.67 -12.87 5.42
C LEU A 41 -1.76 -13.88 6.14
N SER A 42 -0.47 -13.89 5.78
CA SER A 42 0.51 -14.74 6.46
C SER A 42 0.75 -14.28 7.89
N ALA A 43 0.78 -12.97 8.13
CA ALA A 43 0.95 -12.38 9.46
C ALA A 43 -0.26 -12.64 10.38
N ALA A 44 -1.46 -12.76 9.82
CA ALA A 44 -2.68 -13.08 10.57
C ALA A 44 -2.55 -14.35 11.43
N LYS A 45 -1.77 -15.34 10.99
CA LYS A 45 -1.51 -16.59 11.72
C LYS A 45 -0.80 -16.38 13.07
N PHE A 46 -0.12 -15.25 13.24
CA PHE A 46 0.62 -14.92 14.46
C PHE A 46 -0.15 -13.95 15.38
N LYS A 47 -1.32 -13.46 14.97
CA LYS A 47 -2.11 -12.47 15.71
C LYS A 47 -3.10 -13.19 16.63
N THR A 48 -2.78 -13.23 17.92
CA THR A 48 -3.56 -13.94 18.95
C THR A 48 -4.63 -13.10 19.65
N SER A 49 -4.74 -11.80 19.34
CA SER A 49 -5.71 -10.89 19.95
C SER A 49 -6.10 -9.75 19.02
N ALA A 50 -7.24 -9.11 19.29
CA ALA A 50 -7.67 -7.91 18.57
C ALA A 50 -6.63 -6.76 18.62
N THR A 51 -5.90 -6.61 19.73
CA THR A 51 -4.81 -5.64 19.84
C THR A 51 -3.63 -6.02 18.96
N ALA A 52 -3.30 -7.31 18.87
CA ALA A 52 -2.27 -7.79 17.94
C ALA A 52 -2.69 -7.59 16.47
N VAL A 53 -3.98 -7.64 16.16
CA VAL A 53 -4.50 -7.35 14.81
C VAL A 53 -4.33 -5.88 14.45
N ARG A 54 -4.68 -4.96 15.36
CA ARG A 54 -4.62 -3.50 15.13
C ARG A 54 -3.21 -2.93 15.22
N ALA A 55 -2.37 -3.44 16.12
CA ALA A 55 -0.96 -3.07 16.31
C ALA A 55 -0.68 -1.54 16.16
N PRO A 56 -1.27 -0.68 17.02
CA PRO A 56 -1.31 0.77 16.81
C PRO A 56 0.08 1.43 16.73
N GLU A 57 1.02 1.04 17.60
CA GLU A 57 2.40 1.57 17.55
C GLU A 57 3.12 1.19 16.25
N ARG A 58 2.91 -0.04 15.77
CA ARG A 58 3.48 -0.50 14.50
C ARG A 58 2.88 0.26 13.32
N PHE A 59 1.57 0.52 13.37
CA PHE A 59 0.86 1.28 12.36
C PHE A 59 1.39 2.72 12.28
N LYS A 60 1.50 3.41 13.42
CA LYS A 60 2.07 4.76 13.50
C LYS A 60 3.50 4.83 12.96
N ALA A 61 4.40 3.98 13.46
CA ALA A 61 5.80 3.95 13.01
C ALA A 61 5.94 3.62 11.51
N MET A 62 5.03 2.80 10.97
CA MET A 62 4.97 2.54 9.53
C MET A 62 4.60 3.80 8.75
N LEU A 63 3.59 4.57 9.19
CA LEU A 63 3.16 5.80 8.51
C LEU A 63 4.26 6.88 8.53
N GLU A 64 4.90 7.10 9.67
CA GLU A 64 6.05 8.01 9.80
C GLU A 64 7.13 7.67 8.77
N LYS A 65 7.46 6.39 8.61
CA LYS A 65 8.43 5.95 7.61
C LYS A 65 7.99 6.21 6.17
N ARG A 66 6.68 6.13 5.87
CA ARG A 66 6.16 6.42 4.52
C ARG A 66 6.18 7.92 4.22
N ARG A 67 5.97 8.77 5.23
CA ARG A 67 6.16 10.21 5.11
C ARG A 67 7.59 10.54 4.73
N GLU A 68 8.57 9.98 5.43
CA GLU A 68 10.00 10.18 5.14
C GLU A 68 10.34 9.79 3.69
N TRP A 69 9.81 8.66 3.20
CA TRP A 69 10.02 8.23 1.81
C TRP A 69 9.37 9.18 0.81
N ALA A 70 8.17 9.67 1.10
CA ALA A 70 7.49 10.65 0.25
C ALA A 70 8.33 11.91 0.10
N GLU A 71 8.87 12.44 1.19
CA GLU A 71 9.71 13.64 1.19
C GLU A 71 11.01 13.42 0.40
N GLN A 72 11.63 12.25 0.53
CA GLN A 72 12.84 11.86 -0.22
C GLN A 72 12.60 11.82 -1.73
N ASP A 73 11.41 11.40 -2.14
CA ASP A 73 11.00 11.29 -3.54
C ASP A 73 10.31 12.57 -4.07
N GLY A 74 10.30 13.66 -3.30
CA GLY A 74 9.70 14.95 -3.69
C GLY A 74 8.16 14.95 -3.74
N LEU A 75 7.53 14.00 -3.06
CA LEU A 75 6.08 13.85 -2.97
C LEU A 75 5.51 14.55 -1.73
N ASN A 76 4.22 14.84 -1.75
CA ASN A 76 3.52 15.37 -0.57
C ASN A 76 3.38 14.26 0.50
N ALA A 77 4.01 14.47 1.66
CA ALA A 77 4.02 13.51 2.77
C ALA A 77 2.61 13.16 3.28
N ASP A 78 1.71 14.15 3.38
CA ASP A 78 0.35 13.95 3.88
C ASP A 78 -0.48 13.10 2.91
N ALA A 79 -0.30 13.31 1.59
CA ALA A 79 -0.97 12.52 0.57
C ALA A 79 -0.53 11.04 0.61
N ILE A 80 0.77 10.78 0.76
CA ILE A 80 1.29 9.41 0.87
C ILE A 80 0.88 8.76 2.18
N GLU A 81 0.89 9.49 3.30
CA GLU A 81 0.38 8.98 4.56
C GLU A 81 -1.09 8.58 4.44
N GLN A 82 -1.93 9.44 3.88
CA GLN A 82 -3.36 9.17 3.73
C GLN A 82 -3.62 7.93 2.86
N LEU A 83 -2.89 7.76 1.76
CA LEU A 83 -2.96 6.59 0.90
C LEU A 83 -2.67 5.30 1.67
N PHE A 84 -1.55 5.26 2.40
CA PHE A 84 -1.15 4.07 3.15
C PHE A 84 -2.03 3.83 4.38
N SER A 85 -2.50 4.89 5.04
CA SER A 85 -3.42 4.80 6.16
C SER A 85 -4.73 4.12 5.75
N ASN A 86 -5.33 4.59 4.65
CA ASN A 86 -6.57 4.01 4.12
C ASN A 86 -6.39 2.54 3.73
N LEU A 87 -5.32 2.23 2.99
CA LEU A 87 -5.03 0.87 2.55
C LEU A 87 -4.86 -0.10 3.73
N VAL A 88 -4.12 0.30 4.75
CA VAL A 88 -3.82 -0.57 5.90
C VAL A 88 -5.03 -0.73 6.81
N ASN A 89 -5.79 0.35 7.06
CA ASN A 89 -7.02 0.26 7.85
C ASN A 89 -8.01 -0.71 7.21
N HIS A 90 -8.17 -0.68 5.89
CA HIS A 90 -8.99 -1.65 5.17
C HIS A 90 -8.55 -3.11 5.46
N PHE A 91 -7.25 -3.40 5.40
CA PHE A 91 -6.76 -4.75 5.71
C PHE A 91 -6.93 -5.14 7.18
N ILE A 92 -6.74 -4.20 8.12
CA ILE A 92 -6.99 -4.44 9.56
C ILE A 92 -8.46 -4.79 9.77
N GLU A 93 -9.38 -4.09 9.13
CA GLU A 93 -10.81 -4.37 9.21
C GLU A 93 -11.15 -5.76 8.68
N GLU A 94 -10.63 -6.13 7.50
CA GLU A 94 -10.81 -7.48 6.95
C GLU A 94 -10.27 -8.57 7.89
N GLU A 95 -9.07 -8.37 8.45
CA GLU A 95 -8.47 -9.30 9.42
C GLU A 95 -9.33 -9.40 10.69
N MET A 96 -9.85 -8.29 11.21
CA MET A 96 -10.72 -8.27 12.38
C MET A 96 -12.02 -9.04 12.13
N GLN A 97 -12.61 -8.93 10.93
CA GLN A 97 -13.81 -9.70 10.58
C GLN A 97 -13.52 -11.21 10.52
N ARG A 98 -12.36 -11.60 9.97
CA ARG A 98 -11.95 -13.02 9.93
C ARG A 98 -11.66 -13.57 11.31
N TRP A 99 -10.99 -12.79 12.16
CA TRP A 99 -10.67 -13.18 13.53
C TRP A 99 -11.94 -13.39 14.37
N LYS A 100 -12.95 -12.53 14.23
CA LYS A 100 -14.26 -12.72 14.89
C LYS A 100 -14.92 -14.02 14.47
N LYS A 101 -15.02 -14.29 13.17
CA LYS A 101 -15.63 -15.53 12.64
C LYS A 101 -14.94 -16.82 13.08
N SER A 102 -13.64 -16.77 13.39
CA SER A 102 -12.89 -17.96 13.83
C SER A 102 -12.95 -18.20 15.35
N HIS A 103 -13.50 -17.26 16.11
CA HIS A 103 -13.65 -17.31 17.57
C HIS A 103 -15.12 -17.20 18.02
N GLU A 104 -16.06 -17.34 17.09
CA GLU A 104 -17.47 -17.69 17.31
C GLU A 104 -17.61 -19.22 17.33
#